data_AF-A0A7V4U3N7-F1
#
_entry.id   AF-A0A7V4U3N7-F1
#
_cell.length_a   1.000
_cell.length_b   1.000
_cell.length_c   1.000
_cell.angle_alpha   90.00
_cell.angle_beta   90.00
_cell.angle_gamma   90.00
#
_symmetry.space_group_name_H-M   'P 1'
#
loop_
_entity.id
_entity.type
_entity.pdbx_description
1 polymer ?
#
loop_
_entity_poly.entity_id
_entity_poly.type
_entity_poly.pdbx_seq_one_letter_code
_entity_poly.pdbx_strand_id
1 'polypeptide(L)'
;MPRNFDTEIREVFNKKYLKVFIRDLTRINEIQAFLEGLNCTRTVNISNSTSRSSPHQNLTVYPSRVYDIEEVQREVTVALESYFTGSPVDPDFVEEGISSISDNAYSQIIDYINLLGRNLEKSRDLRVNFDEERSRDYFLPFLNSISRNHVATGETFNGIGRTDILIQNEHGENVFIGECKIWRGQAQFTDAINQLLDRYVNWRDEKIALMIFNKTVQNFTDVIEKAKEAMENHPNFHSFIRERNSTSFSYLFKHPEDNKRTIKIELMLFDFT
;
A
#
# COMPACT_ATOMS: atom_id res chain seq x y z
N MET A 1 14.05 19.66 12.84
CA MET A 1 14.79 18.88 11.83
C MET A 1 14.69 19.60 10.49
N PRO A 2 15.74 19.60 9.66
CA PRO A 2 15.65 20.17 8.32
C PRO A 2 14.61 19.40 7.48
N ARG A 3 13.77 20.12 6.72
CA ARG A 3 12.77 19.51 5.83
C ARG A 3 13.46 18.77 4.67
N ASN A 4 12.94 17.60 4.31
CA ASN A 4 13.44 16.81 3.17
C ASN A 4 12.93 17.34 1.82
N PHE A 5 11.79 18.04 1.85
CA PHE A 5 11.17 18.63 0.68
C PHE A 5 10.37 19.89 1.03
N ASP A 6 9.96 20.63 0.01
CA ASP A 6 9.01 21.74 0.08
C ASP A 6 8.10 21.73 -1.16
N THR A 7 6.90 22.30 -1.06
CA THR A 7 5.94 22.34 -2.18
C THR A 7 5.37 23.74 -2.41
N GLU A 8 5.16 24.11 -3.68
CA GLU A 8 4.69 25.44 -4.07
C GLU A 8 3.72 25.33 -5.25
N ILE A 9 2.50 25.84 -5.12
CA ILE A 9 1.55 25.94 -6.24
C ILE A 9 1.99 27.10 -7.13
N ARG A 10 2.06 26.85 -8.44
CA ARG A 10 2.33 27.87 -9.46
C ARG A 10 1.27 27.84 -10.54
N GLU A 11 1.14 28.97 -11.23
CA GLU A 11 0.18 29.14 -12.30
C GLU A 11 0.83 29.82 -13.50
N VAL A 12 0.61 29.26 -14.69
CA VAL A 12 1.06 29.83 -15.96
C VAL A 12 -0.06 29.63 -16.99
N PHE A 13 -0.46 30.70 -17.68
CA PHE A 13 -1.57 30.68 -18.65
C PHE A 13 -2.85 30.01 -18.12
N ASN A 14 -3.26 30.35 -16.89
CA ASN A 14 -4.40 29.77 -16.17
C ASN A 14 -4.32 28.26 -15.93
N LYS A 15 -3.12 27.67 -16.04
CA LYS A 15 -2.88 26.26 -15.68
C LYS A 15 -2.07 26.24 -14.40
N LYS A 16 -2.71 25.75 -13.32
CA LYS A 16 -2.05 25.50 -12.05
C LYS A 16 -1.27 24.18 -12.09
N TYR A 17 -0.12 24.15 -11.45
CA TYR A 17 0.73 22.98 -11.27
C TYR A 17 1.48 23.08 -9.95
N LEU A 18 2.01 21.97 -9.46
CA LEU A 18 2.71 21.92 -8.18
C LEU A 18 4.21 21.78 -8.44
N LYS A 19 5.00 22.69 -7.86
CA LYS A 19 6.45 22.53 -7.75
C LYS A 19 6.77 21.76 -6.48
N VAL A 20 7.66 20.79 -6.59
CA VAL A 20 8.20 20.03 -5.46
C VAL A 20 9.73 20.19 -5.47
N PHE A 21 10.26 20.72 -4.39
CA PHE A 21 11.69 20.91 -4.18
C PHE A 21 12.20 19.81 -3.26
N ILE A 22 13.16 19.02 -3.73
CA ILE A 22 13.76 17.93 -2.95
C ILE A 22 15.15 18.32 -2.48
N ARG A 23 15.47 18.01 -1.23
CA ARG A 23 16.78 18.30 -0.64
C ARG A 23 17.88 17.37 -1.15
N ASP A 24 17.61 16.06 -1.20
CA ASP A 24 18.52 15.05 -1.72
C ASP A 24 18.20 14.72 -3.18
N LEU A 25 18.95 15.34 -4.08
CA LEU A 25 18.74 15.19 -5.53
C LEU A 25 19.24 13.86 -6.07
N THR A 26 19.98 13.06 -5.30
CA THR A 26 20.40 11.72 -5.74
C THR A 26 19.21 10.79 -5.96
N ARG A 27 18.09 11.06 -5.27
CA ARG A 27 16.83 10.30 -5.34
C ARG A 27 15.78 10.93 -6.26
N ILE A 28 16.13 11.97 -7.03
CA ILE A 28 15.12 12.74 -7.78
C ILE A 28 14.35 11.88 -8.79
N ASN A 29 15.00 10.91 -9.44
CA ASN A 29 14.35 10.01 -10.38
C ASN A 29 13.41 9.01 -9.68
N GLU A 30 13.82 8.50 -8.51
CA GLU A 30 12.99 7.59 -7.70
C GLU A 30 11.73 8.31 -7.21
N ILE A 31 11.90 9.56 -6.73
CA ILE A 31 10.79 10.38 -6.26
C ILE A 31 9.90 10.83 -7.43
N GLN A 32 10.46 11.09 -8.61
CA GLN A 32 9.67 11.35 -9.82
C GLN A 32 8.76 10.15 -10.11
N ALA A 33 9.32 8.95 -10.23
CA ALA A 33 8.56 7.74 -10.52
C ALA A 33 7.50 7.45 -9.43
N PHE A 34 7.87 7.63 -8.15
CA PHE A 34 6.95 7.51 -7.02
C PHE A 34 5.76 8.49 -7.15
N LEU A 35 6.03 9.77 -7.41
CA LEU A 35 4.99 10.77 -7.56
C LEU A 35 4.12 10.54 -8.80
N GLU A 36 4.70 10.06 -9.91
CA GLU A 36 3.94 9.68 -11.12
C GLU A 36 2.96 8.54 -10.88
N GLY A 37 3.22 7.68 -9.90
CA GLY A 37 2.31 6.60 -9.51
C GLY A 37 1.08 7.06 -8.74
N LEU A 38 1.03 8.30 -8.25
CA LEU A 38 -0.11 8.80 -7.48
C LEU A 38 -1.29 9.15 -8.39
N ASN A 39 -2.50 8.73 -8.03
CA ASN A 39 -3.74 8.98 -8.78
C ASN A 39 -4.00 10.47 -9.09
N CYS A 40 -3.67 11.36 -8.17
CA CYS A 40 -3.85 12.80 -8.35
C CYS A 40 -2.90 13.42 -9.38
N THR A 41 -1.91 12.67 -9.86
CA THR A 41 -0.89 13.14 -10.80
C THR A 41 -1.12 12.57 -12.18
N ARG A 42 -0.92 13.41 -13.20
CA ARG A 42 -0.96 13.00 -14.61
C ARG A 42 0.44 12.74 -15.16
N THR A 43 1.42 13.53 -14.72
CA THR A 43 2.82 13.44 -15.14
C THR A 43 3.66 14.31 -14.22
N VAL A 44 4.91 13.92 -14.01
CA VAL A 44 5.87 14.66 -13.20
C VAL A 44 7.14 14.88 -14.01
N ASN A 45 7.52 16.14 -14.20
CA ASN A 45 8.72 16.49 -14.97
C ASN A 45 9.84 16.98 -14.06
N ILE A 46 11.05 16.47 -14.25
CA ILE A 46 12.26 17.11 -13.70
C ILE A 46 12.50 18.42 -14.45
N SER A 47 12.72 19.50 -13.70
CA SER A 47 12.96 20.85 -14.22
C SER A 47 14.23 21.42 -13.62
N ASN A 48 15.08 21.98 -14.47
CA ASN A 48 16.24 22.74 -14.01
C ASN A 48 15.81 24.09 -13.43
N SER A 49 16.53 24.55 -12.42
CA SER A 49 16.36 25.86 -11.78
C SER A 49 17.68 26.61 -11.77
N THR A 50 17.63 27.87 -12.19
CA THR A 50 18.74 28.82 -12.11
C THR A 50 18.68 29.68 -10.84
N SER A 51 17.68 29.45 -9.97
CA SER A 51 17.53 30.18 -8.72
C SER A 51 18.65 29.84 -7.73
N ARG A 52 19.18 30.86 -7.04
CA ARG A 52 20.15 30.68 -5.95
C ARG A 52 19.53 30.19 -4.65
N SER A 53 18.21 30.35 -4.49
CA SER A 53 17.46 29.99 -3.28
C SER A 53 16.72 28.66 -3.39
N SER A 54 16.84 27.96 -4.53
CA SER A 54 16.18 26.67 -4.77
C SER A 54 17.20 25.62 -5.23
N PRO A 55 16.95 24.33 -5.00
CA PRO A 55 17.76 23.27 -5.59
C PRO A 55 17.85 23.43 -7.13
N HIS A 56 18.99 23.05 -7.71
CA HIS A 56 19.26 23.21 -9.15
C HIS A 56 18.36 22.34 -10.03
N GLN A 57 17.71 21.33 -9.45
CA GLN A 57 16.62 20.56 -10.06
C GLN A 57 15.42 20.49 -9.10
N ASN A 58 14.21 20.49 -9.65
CA ASN A 58 12.95 20.30 -8.94
C ASN A 58 11.97 19.51 -9.79
N LEU A 59 10.90 19.04 -9.18
CA LEU A 59 9.83 18.31 -9.87
C LEU A 59 8.66 19.26 -10.14
N THR A 60 8.05 19.10 -11.31
CA THR A 60 6.80 19.78 -11.70
C THR A 60 5.73 18.73 -11.84
N VAL A 61 4.80 18.70 -10.88
CA VAL A 61 3.67 17.77 -10.85
C VAL A 61 2.48 18.44 -11.52
N TYR A 62 1.97 17.78 -12.56
CA TYR A 62 0.75 18.21 -13.24
C TYR A 62 -0.44 17.39 -12.75
N PRO A 63 -1.55 18.03 -12.34
CA PRO A 63 -2.69 17.32 -11.79
C PRO A 63 -3.42 16.48 -12.85
N SER A 64 -4.00 15.37 -12.41
CA SER A 64 -5.03 14.63 -13.14
C SER A 64 -6.32 15.46 -13.23
N ARG A 65 -7.12 15.26 -14.29
CA ARG A 65 -8.23 16.18 -14.65
C ARG A 65 -9.31 16.35 -13.57
N VAL A 66 -9.50 15.36 -12.72
CA VAL A 66 -10.56 15.33 -11.71
C VAL A 66 -10.12 15.88 -10.34
N TYR A 67 -8.85 16.29 -10.21
CA TYR A 67 -8.28 16.76 -8.96
C TYR A 67 -8.03 18.28 -9.02
N ASP A 68 -8.42 18.99 -7.96
CA ASP A 68 -8.01 20.39 -7.78
C ASP A 68 -6.55 20.48 -7.28
N ILE A 69 -5.88 21.61 -7.54
CA ILE A 69 -4.45 21.71 -7.26
C ILE A 69 -4.16 21.73 -5.76
N GLU A 70 -5.10 22.20 -4.95
CA GLU A 70 -5.00 22.24 -3.51
C GLU A 70 -5.12 20.81 -2.94
N GLU A 71 -5.98 19.95 -3.50
CA GLU A 71 -6.04 18.50 -3.25
C GLU A 71 -4.74 17.81 -3.64
N VAL A 72 -4.21 18.09 -4.84
CA VAL A 72 -2.93 17.53 -5.30
C VAL A 72 -1.79 17.93 -4.36
N GLN A 73 -1.71 19.19 -3.92
CA GLN A 73 -0.69 19.61 -2.98
C GLN A 73 -0.78 18.84 -1.66
N ARG A 74 -1.99 18.64 -1.12
CA ARG A 74 -2.20 17.87 0.10
C ARG A 74 -1.76 16.42 -0.07
N GLU A 75 -2.22 15.75 -1.13
CA GLU A 75 -1.88 14.35 -1.40
C GLU A 75 -0.38 14.14 -1.62
N VAL A 76 0.25 14.95 -2.47
CA VAL A 76 1.69 14.88 -2.72
C VAL A 76 2.48 15.14 -1.43
N THR A 77 2.05 16.09 -0.60
CA THR A 77 2.73 16.38 0.67
C THR A 77 2.65 15.19 1.62
N VAL A 78 1.46 14.60 1.82
CA VAL A 78 1.29 13.41 2.68
C VAL A 78 2.06 12.21 2.12
N ALA A 79 2.07 12.05 0.80
CA ALA A 79 2.79 10.98 0.14
C ALA A 79 4.30 11.11 0.35
N LEU A 80 4.86 12.32 0.20
CA LEU A 80 6.28 12.58 0.43
C LEU A 80 6.65 12.47 1.92
N GLU A 81 5.80 12.94 2.83
CA GLU A 81 6.01 12.76 4.28
C GLU A 81 6.11 11.27 4.63
N SER A 82 5.19 10.45 4.09
CA SER A 82 5.20 9.01 4.28
C SER A 82 6.42 8.35 3.64
N TYR A 83 6.78 8.77 2.43
CA TYR A 83 7.96 8.27 1.71
C TYR A 83 9.25 8.54 2.48
N PHE A 84 9.45 9.76 2.97
CA PHE A 84 10.66 10.11 3.71
C PHE A 84 10.70 9.54 5.12
N THR A 85 9.55 9.43 5.79
CA THR A 85 9.47 8.84 7.14
C THR A 85 9.68 7.33 7.09
N GLY A 86 9.11 6.68 6.07
CA GLY A 86 9.19 5.25 5.87
C GLY A 86 10.26 4.83 4.87
N SER A 87 11.28 5.67 4.59
CA SER A 87 12.30 5.43 3.54
C SER A 87 12.59 3.94 3.42
N PRO A 88 12.14 3.29 2.34
CA PRO A 88 12.29 1.87 2.22
C PRO A 88 13.77 1.57 2.14
N VAL A 89 14.27 0.83 3.14
CA VAL A 89 15.47 0.04 2.91
C VAL A 89 15.06 -0.95 1.83
N ASP A 90 15.79 -0.99 0.70
CA ASP A 90 15.58 -2.02 -0.32
C ASP A 90 15.64 -3.35 0.43
N PRO A 91 14.52 -4.09 0.54
CA PRO A 91 14.59 -5.42 1.09
C PRO A 91 15.51 -6.16 0.13
N ASP A 92 16.68 -6.58 0.62
CA ASP A 92 17.46 -7.58 -0.10
C ASP A 92 16.61 -8.85 -0.11
N PHE A 93 15.71 -8.96 -1.09
CA PHE A 93 15.01 -10.17 -1.43
C PHE A 93 16.08 -11.08 -2.03
N VAL A 94 16.75 -11.84 -1.17
CA VAL A 94 17.73 -12.84 -1.58
C VAL A 94 17.03 -13.78 -2.58
N GLU A 95 17.61 -13.96 -3.76
CA GLU A 95 17.19 -14.96 -4.74
C GLU A 95 17.21 -16.34 -4.07
N GLU A 96 16.05 -16.81 -3.61
CA GLU A 96 15.89 -18.18 -3.15
C GLU A 96 14.77 -18.83 -3.95
N GLY A 97 15.08 -20.02 -4.46
CA GLY A 97 14.38 -20.64 -5.59
C GLY A 97 12.89 -20.85 -5.36
N ILE A 98 12.12 -20.57 -6.43
CA ILE A 98 10.80 -21.12 -6.79
C ILE A 98 9.98 -21.66 -5.61
N SER A 99 9.51 -20.77 -4.73
CA SER A 99 8.14 -20.78 -4.17
C SER A 99 7.91 -19.81 -3.01
N SER A 100 8.90 -19.04 -2.55
CA SER A 100 8.65 -18.21 -1.37
C SER A 100 9.44 -16.91 -1.36
N ILE A 101 8.75 -15.82 -1.07
CA ILE A 101 9.37 -14.71 -0.33
C ILE A 101 10.03 -15.29 0.92
N SER A 102 11.23 -14.85 1.30
CA SER A 102 11.75 -15.15 2.64
C SER A 102 10.79 -14.57 3.70
N ASP A 103 10.55 -15.25 4.81
CA ASP A 103 9.68 -14.71 5.88
C ASP A 103 10.04 -13.29 6.32
N ASN A 104 11.31 -12.90 6.12
CA ASN A 104 11.82 -11.55 6.33
C ASN A 104 11.17 -10.53 5.37
N ALA A 105 11.28 -10.76 4.07
CA ALA A 105 10.74 -9.87 3.04
C ALA A 105 9.21 -9.67 3.17
N TYR A 106 8.48 -10.75 3.47
CA TYR A 106 7.05 -10.66 3.76
C TYR A 106 6.79 -9.79 4.98
N SER A 107 7.56 -10.02 6.05
CA SER A 107 7.43 -9.24 7.28
C SER A 107 7.70 -7.76 7.04
N GLN A 108 8.70 -7.42 6.23
CA GLN A 108 9.05 -6.05 5.89
C GLN A 108 7.93 -5.36 5.10
N ILE A 109 7.33 -6.04 4.11
CA ILE A 109 6.17 -5.52 3.37
C ILE A 109 5.02 -5.24 4.33
N ILE A 110 4.69 -6.18 5.22
CA ILE A 110 3.64 -6.00 6.23
C ILE A 110 3.93 -4.82 7.17
N ASP A 111 5.16 -4.70 7.66
CA ASP A 111 5.55 -3.62 8.56
C ASP A 111 5.46 -2.25 7.86
N TYR A 112 5.77 -2.22 6.56
CA TYR A 112 5.68 -1.01 5.76
C TYR A 112 4.22 -0.63 5.46
N ILE A 113 3.36 -1.58 5.07
CA ILE A 113 1.92 -1.30 4.89
C ILE A 113 1.30 -0.79 6.19
N ASN A 114 1.64 -1.39 7.34
CA ASN A 114 1.21 -0.91 8.66
C ASN A 114 1.66 0.54 8.92
N LEU A 115 2.91 0.88 8.59
CA LEU A 115 3.41 2.25 8.73
C LEU A 115 2.63 3.24 7.84
N LEU A 116 2.44 2.88 6.57
CA LEU A 116 1.74 3.71 5.58
C LEU A 116 0.26 3.91 5.94
N GLY A 117 -0.41 2.85 6.38
CA GLY A 117 -1.80 2.90 6.83
C GLY A 117 -1.96 3.79 8.06
N ARG A 118 -1.09 3.69 9.06
CA ARG A 118 -1.09 4.59 10.23
C ARG A 118 -0.79 6.05 9.88
N ASN A 119 0.01 6.31 8.86
CA ASN A 119 0.23 7.68 8.39
C ASN A 119 -1.02 8.22 7.71
N LEU A 120 -1.68 7.39 6.90
CA LEU A 120 -2.95 7.73 6.28
C LEU A 120 -4.04 7.99 7.35
N GLU A 121 -4.06 7.23 8.45
CA GLU A 121 -4.93 7.46 9.61
C GLU A 121 -4.77 8.83 10.28
N LYS A 122 -3.68 9.55 10.06
CA LYS A 122 -3.52 10.90 10.59
C LYS A 122 -4.12 11.96 9.67
N SER A 123 -4.36 11.60 8.41
CA SER A 123 -4.82 12.50 7.35
C SER A 123 -6.34 12.40 7.19
N ARG A 124 -7.09 13.12 8.04
CA ARG A 124 -8.57 13.09 8.03
C ARG A 124 -9.16 13.45 6.67
N ASP A 125 -8.65 14.52 6.06
CA ASP A 125 -9.19 15.04 4.79
C ASP A 125 -9.02 14.07 3.62
N LEU A 126 -7.96 13.24 3.63
CA LEU A 126 -7.72 12.27 2.57
C LEU A 126 -8.63 11.06 2.70
N ARG A 127 -8.75 10.50 3.92
CA ARG A 127 -9.45 9.22 4.14
C ARG A 127 -10.94 9.24 3.84
N VAL A 128 -11.59 10.41 3.90
CA VAL A 128 -13.02 10.56 3.56
C VAL A 128 -13.30 9.99 2.17
N ASN A 129 -12.40 10.22 1.21
CA ASN A 129 -12.58 9.82 -0.18
C ASN A 129 -11.97 8.45 -0.54
N PHE A 130 -11.45 7.70 0.45
CA PHE A 130 -10.81 6.40 0.21
C PHE A 130 -11.84 5.28 0.18
N ASP A 131 -12.08 4.71 -1.00
CA ASP A 131 -12.71 3.40 -1.18
C ASP A 131 -11.62 2.31 -1.33
N GLU A 132 -12.02 1.09 -1.69
CA GLU A 132 -11.08 -0.04 -1.84
C GLU A 132 -10.04 0.24 -2.93
N GLU A 133 -10.48 0.75 -4.08
CA GLU A 133 -9.62 1.08 -5.22
C GLU A 133 -8.63 2.21 -4.89
N ARG A 134 -9.10 3.32 -4.32
CA ARG A 134 -8.22 4.43 -3.92
C ARG A 134 -7.27 4.03 -2.80
N SER A 135 -7.66 3.11 -1.92
CA SER A 135 -6.76 2.57 -0.89
C SER A 135 -5.65 1.75 -1.52
N ARG A 136 -5.97 0.80 -2.42
CA ARG A 136 -4.99 0.05 -3.21
C ARG A 136 -4.01 1.01 -3.91
N ASP A 137 -4.54 1.98 -4.66
CA ASP A 137 -3.75 2.92 -5.45
C ASP A 137 -2.87 3.81 -4.57
N TYR A 138 -3.25 4.07 -3.32
CA TYR A 138 -2.39 4.74 -2.36
C TYR A 138 -1.17 3.90 -1.98
N PHE A 139 -1.31 2.60 -1.74
CA PHE A 139 -0.19 1.76 -1.33
C PHE A 139 0.75 1.41 -2.49
N LEU A 140 0.23 1.23 -3.71
CA LEU A 140 0.98 0.75 -4.87
C LEU A 140 2.28 1.53 -5.16
N PRO A 141 2.31 2.88 -5.21
CA PRO A 141 3.53 3.64 -5.47
C PRO A 141 4.59 3.43 -4.40
N PHE A 142 4.17 3.30 -3.13
CA PHE A 142 5.11 2.99 -2.06
C PHE A 142 5.68 1.59 -2.21
N LEU A 143 4.83 0.59 -2.48
CA LEU A 143 5.25 -0.80 -2.69
C LEU A 143 6.24 -0.93 -3.86
N ASN A 144 5.99 -0.20 -4.96
CA ASN A 144 6.91 -0.12 -6.10
C ASN A 144 8.21 0.64 -5.78
N SER A 145 8.20 1.52 -4.78
CA SER A 145 9.41 2.22 -4.35
C SER A 145 10.27 1.40 -3.39
N ILE A 146 9.78 0.25 -2.91
CA ILE A 146 10.49 -0.60 -1.95
C ILE A 146 11.71 -1.25 -2.60
N SER A 147 11.60 -1.74 -3.83
CA SER A 147 12.68 -2.49 -4.48
C SER A 147 12.67 -2.30 -5.99
N ARG A 148 13.85 -2.34 -6.60
CA ARG A 148 13.99 -2.28 -8.06
C ARG A 148 13.74 -3.62 -8.75
N ASN A 149 13.76 -4.72 -8.00
CA ASN A 149 13.65 -6.08 -8.53
C ASN A 149 12.22 -6.64 -8.41
N HIS A 150 11.28 -5.82 -7.95
CA HIS A 150 9.90 -6.20 -7.72
C HIS A 150 8.96 -5.23 -8.39
N VAL A 151 7.82 -5.74 -8.84
CA VAL A 151 6.75 -4.94 -9.43
C VAL A 151 5.48 -5.21 -8.66
N ALA A 152 4.93 -4.17 -8.04
CA ALA A 152 3.61 -4.16 -7.44
C ALA A 152 2.59 -3.66 -8.48
N THR A 153 1.57 -4.46 -8.73
CA THR A 153 0.52 -4.19 -9.71
C THR A 153 -0.85 -4.21 -9.05
N GLY A 154 -1.77 -3.40 -9.57
CA GLY A 154 -3.17 -3.34 -9.14
C GLY A 154 -4.11 -4.07 -10.08
N GLU A 155 -5.21 -4.62 -9.54
CA GLU A 155 -6.25 -5.36 -10.30
C GLU A 155 -5.72 -6.53 -11.13
N THR A 156 -4.67 -7.18 -10.66
CA THR A 156 -4.00 -8.22 -11.43
C THR A 156 -4.74 -9.53 -11.24
N PHE A 157 -4.97 -10.22 -12.36
CA PHE A 157 -5.53 -11.57 -12.32
C PHE A 157 -4.54 -12.52 -11.61
N ASN A 158 -5.01 -13.18 -10.56
CA ASN A 158 -4.31 -14.28 -9.91
C ASN A 158 -5.28 -15.45 -9.72
N GLY A 159 -4.91 -16.62 -10.26
CA GLY A 159 -5.81 -17.77 -10.28
C GLY A 159 -7.05 -17.49 -11.14
N ILE A 160 -8.24 -17.60 -10.56
CA ILE A 160 -9.53 -17.41 -11.27
C ILE A 160 -10.14 -16.02 -11.04
N GLY A 161 -9.47 -15.12 -10.30
CA GLY A 161 -10.00 -13.79 -9.99
C GLY A 161 -8.93 -12.69 -10.02
N ARG A 162 -9.31 -11.45 -9.67
CA ARG A 162 -8.39 -10.30 -9.59
C ARG A 162 -8.12 -9.93 -8.14
N THR A 163 -6.85 -9.85 -7.75
CA THR A 163 -6.47 -9.30 -6.45
C THR A 163 -6.24 -7.79 -6.54
N ASP A 164 -6.47 -7.08 -5.44
CA ASP A 164 -6.19 -5.65 -5.38
C ASP A 164 -4.70 -5.35 -5.54
N ILE A 165 -3.81 -6.09 -4.88
CA ILE A 165 -2.36 -5.87 -4.95
C ILE A 165 -1.65 -7.20 -5.20
N LEU A 166 -0.87 -7.28 -6.28
CA LEU A 166 0.04 -8.38 -6.54
C LEU A 166 1.47 -7.83 -6.67
N ILE A 167 2.37 -8.33 -5.84
CA ILE A 167 3.81 -8.09 -6.01
C ILE A 167 4.42 -9.32 -6.64
N GLN A 168 5.21 -9.12 -7.69
CA GLN A 168 5.98 -10.16 -8.36
C GLN A 168 7.47 -9.83 -8.35
N ASN A 169 8.33 -10.85 -8.31
CA ASN A 169 9.76 -10.68 -8.54
C ASN A 169 10.07 -10.55 -10.05
N GLU A 170 11.34 -10.32 -10.38
CA GLU A 170 11.80 -10.19 -11.77
C GLU A 170 11.57 -11.43 -12.65
N HIS A 171 11.33 -12.61 -12.04
CA HIS A 171 10.97 -13.84 -12.74
C HIS A 171 9.46 -14.00 -12.97
N GLY A 172 8.63 -13.07 -12.50
CA GLY A 172 7.17 -13.12 -12.62
C GLY A 172 6.51 -14.06 -11.61
N GLU A 173 7.22 -14.44 -10.54
CA GLU A 173 6.65 -15.27 -9.47
C GLU A 173 5.89 -14.38 -8.49
N ASN A 174 4.74 -14.86 -8.01
CA ASN A 174 3.96 -14.15 -7.01
C ASN A 174 4.69 -14.18 -5.67
N VAL A 175 5.01 -13.00 -5.17
CA VAL A 175 5.77 -12.85 -3.93
C VAL A 175 4.86 -12.39 -2.78
N PHE A 176 3.82 -11.61 -3.09
CA PHE A 176 2.85 -11.12 -2.11
C PHE A 176 1.50 -10.82 -2.76
N ILE A 177 0.42 -11.16 -2.05
CA ILE A 177 -0.96 -10.82 -2.42
C ILE A 177 -1.54 -9.94 -1.32
N GLY A 178 -2.13 -8.81 -1.69
CA GLY A 178 -2.82 -7.91 -0.77
C GLY A 178 -4.25 -7.65 -1.24
N GLU A 179 -5.22 -7.78 -0.34
CA GLU A 179 -6.62 -7.46 -0.60
C GLU A 179 -7.07 -6.28 0.27
N CYS A 180 -7.70 -5.29 -0.34
CA CYS A 180 -8.25 -4.11 0.31
C CYS A 180 -9.76 -4.27 0.48
N LYS A 181 -10.30 -4.07 1.68
CA LYS A 181 -11.75 -4.10 1.92
C LYS A 181 -12.20 -3.00 2.87
N ILE A 182 -13.35 -2.41 2.58
CA ILE A 182 -14.03 -1.55 3.56
C ILE A 182 -14.77 -2.44 4.54
N TRP A 183 -14.58 -2.19 5.85
CA TRP A 183 -15.36 -2.88 6.87
C TRP A 183 -16.85 -2.52 6.74
N ARG A 184 -17.67 -3.54 6.55
CA ARG A 184 -19.14 -3.43 6.46
C ARG A 184 -19.85 -4.43 7.37
N GLY A 185 -19.12 -4.98 8.34
CA GLY A 185 -19.59 -5.99 9.28
C GLY A 185 -18.97 -7.36 9.03
N GLN A 186 -19.11 -8.22 10.05
CA GLN A 186 -18.45 -9.52 10.14
C GLN A 186 -18.81 -10.46 8.99
N ALA A 187 -20.07 -10.47 8.53
CA ALA A 187 -20.49 -11.33 7.41
C ALA A 187 -19.75 -11.01 6.11
N GLN A 188 -19.67 -9.73 5.74
CA GLN A 188 -18.97 -9.30 4.53
C GLN A 188 -17.45 -9.51 4.65
N PHE A 189 -16.92 -9.42 5.86
CA PHE A 189 -15.53 -9.77 6.12
C PHE A 189 -15.26 -11.28 5.95
N THR A 190 -16.15 -12.15 6.44
CA THR A 190 -16.07 -13.59 6.17
C THR A 190 -16.15 -13.90 4.68
N ASP A 191 -17.03 -13.22 3.93
CA ASP A 191 -17.11 -13.36 2.47
C ASP A 191 -15.79 -12.96 1.78
N ALA A 192 -15.10 -11.94 2.28
CA ALA A 192 -13.78 -11.54 1.76
C ALA A 192 -12.71 -12.61 2.01
N ILE A 193 -12.72 -13.27 3.19
CA ILE A 193 -11.81 -14.40 3.47
C ILE A 193 -12.09 -15.57 2.51
N ASN A 194 -13.36 -15.92 2.32
CA ASN A 194 -13.77 -16.96 1.36
C ASN A 194 -13.30 -16.62 -0.05
N GLN A 195 -13.57 -15.39 -0.52
CA GLN A 195 -13.15 -14.94 -1.84
C GLN A 195 -11.64 -15.04 -2.04
N LEU A 196 -10.87 -14.64 -1.03
CA LEU A 196 -9.41 -14.69 -1.04
C LEU A 196 -8.94 -16.13 -1.20
N LEU A 197 -9.41 -17.04 -0.35
CA LEU A 197 -9.03 -18.46 -0.36
C LEU A 197 -9.48 -19.18 -1.64
N ASP A 198 -10.71 -18.94 -2.11
CA ASP A 198 -11.31 -19.70 -3.21
C ASP A 198 -10.87 -19.21 -4.59
N ARG A 199 -10.54 -17.92 -4.74
CA ARG A 199 -10.33 -17.31 -6.07
C ARG A 199 -8.91 -16.85 -6.33
N TYR A 200 -8.23 -16.39 -5.29
CA TYR A 200 -6.97 -15.66 -5.44
C TYR A 200 -5.76 -16.45 -4.98
N VAL A 201 -5.94 -17.52 -4.18
CA VAL A 201 -4.82 -18.38 -3.80
C VAL A 201 -4.65 -19.47 -4.83
N ASN A 202 -3.56 -19.42 -5.59
CA ASN A 202 -3.09 -20.58 -6.33
C ASN A 202 -2.33 -21.53 -5.41
N TRP A 203 -2.17 -22.77 -5.86
CA TRP A 203 -1.38 -23.80 -5.18
C TRP A 203 -0.01 -23.36 -4.63
N ARG A 204 0.63 -22.39 -5.28
CA ARG A 204 1.96 -21.87 -4.94
C ARG A 204 1.95 -20.67 -3.99
N ASP A 205 0.80 -20.04 -3.77
CA ASP A 205 0.71 -18.81 -3.00
C ASP A 205 0.67 -19.14 -1.49
N GLU A 206 1.64 -18.63 -0.73
CA GLU A 206 1.82 -18.98 0.68
C GLU A 206 1.58 -17.79 1.63
N LYS A 207 1.51 -16.55 1.12
CA LYS A 207 1.61 -15.32 1.93
C LYS A 207 0.70 -14.20 1.43
N ILE A 208 -0.21 -13.76 2.29
CA ILE A 208 -1.30 -12.86 1.92
C ILE A 208 -1.55 -11.83 3.02
N ALA A 209 -1.89 -10.61 2.63
CA ALA A 209 -2.41 -9.58 3.51
C ALA A 209 -3.87 -9.27 3.22
N LEU A 210 -4.68 -9.17 4.27
CA LEU A 210 -6.03 -8.65 4.23
C LEU A 210 -6.06 -7.31 4.97
N MET A 211 -6.24 -6.23 4.22
CA MET A 211 -6.24 -4.85 4.70
C MET A 211 -7.69 -4.35 4.81
N ILE A 212 -8.14 -4.13 6.04
CA ILE A 212 -9.50 -3.73 6.36
C ILE A 212 -9.54 -2.26 6.79
N PHE A 213 -10.36 -1.45 6.13
CA PHE A 213 -10.53 -0.04 6.43
C PHE A 213 -11.90 0.21 7.06
N ASN A 214 -11.94 0.57 8.33
CA ASN A 214 -13.17 0.94 9.03
C ASN A 214 -13.49 2.41 8.80
N LYS A 215 -14.64 2.74 8.19
CA LYS A 215 -15.03 4.13 7.90
C LYS A 215 -16.22 4.64 8.72
N THR A 216 -16.89 3.77 9.45
CA THR A 216 -18.23 4.08 10.00
C THR A 216 -18.42 3.67 11.44
N VAL A 217 -17.69 2.66 11.94
CA VAL A 217 -17.91 2.14 13.29
C VAL A 217 -17.01 2.89 14.27
N GLN A 218 -17.61 3.73 15.13
CA GLN A 218 -16.85 4.53 16.09
C GLN A 218 -16.08 3.69 17.13
N ASN A 219 -16.65 2.55 17.56
CA ASN A 219 -15.96 1.64 18.45
C ASN A 219 -15.07 0.69 17.65
N PHE A 220 -13.86 1.14 17.34
CA PHE A 220 -12.92 0.37 16.54
C PHE A 220 -12.47 -0.94 17.22
N THR A 221 -12.46 -0.99 18.56
CA THR A 221 -12.18 -2.22 19.31
C THR A 221 -13.18 -3.33 18.95
N ASP A 222 -14.48 -3.01 18.84
CA ASP A 222 -15.50 -4.01 18.44
C ASP A 222 -15.26 -4.53 17.02
N VAL A 223 -14.72 -3.70 16.13
CA VAL A 223 -14.36 -4.10 14.76
C VAL A 223 -13.21 -5.11 14.80
N ILE A 224 -12.16 -4.81 15.57
CA ILE A 224 -11.00 -5.68 15.76
C ILE A 224 -11.44 -7.03 16.32
N GLU A 225 -12.23 -7.04 17.39
CA GLU A 225 -12.69 -8.28 18.04
C GLU A 225 -13.53 -9.15 17.08
N LYS A 226 -14.48 -8.55 16.36
CA LYS A 226 -15.32 -9.27 15.39
C LYS A 226 -14.52 -9.80 14.20
N ALA A 227 -13.51 -9.06 13.75
CA ALA A 227 -12.64 -9.51 12.67
C ALA A 227 -11.79 -10.70 13.12
N LYS A 228 -11.21 -10.65 14.34
CA LYS A 228 -10.47 -11.78 14.93
C LYS A 228 -11.36 -13.02 15.08
N GLU A 229 -12.57 -12.84 15.61
CA GLU A 229 -13.56 -13.91 15.75
C GLU A 229 -13.87 -14.57 14.39
N ALA A 230 -14.09 -13.77 13.34
CA ALA A 230 -14.35 -14.29 12.01
C ALA A 230 -13.15 -15.04 11.41
N MET A 231 -11.91 -14.60 11.65
CA MET A 231 -10.71 -15.33 11.24
C MET A 231 -10.63 -16.69 11.93
N GLU A 232 -10.84 -16.73 13.25
CA GLU A 232 -10.68 -17.94 14.07
C GLU A 232 -11.83 -18.95 13.90
N ASN A 233 -13.03 -18.48 13.55
CA ASN A 233 -14.19 -19.33 13.26
C ASN A 233 -14.23 -19.84 11.80
N HIS A 234 -13.32 -19.40 10.93
CA HIS A 234 -13.33 -19.80 9.53
C HIS A 234 -12.99 -21.30 9.37
N PRO A 235 -13.66 -22.07 8.48
CA PRO A 235 -13.42 -23.51 8.32
C PRO A 235 -11.97 -23.91 8.00
N ASN A 236 -11.26 -23.05 7.25
CA ASN A 236 -9.86 -23.24 6.90
C ASN A 236 -8.87 -22.73 7.96
N PHE A 237 -9.32 -22.12 9.05
CA PHE A 237 -8.43 -21.68 10.12
C PHE A 237 -7.61 -22.86 10.67
N HIS A 238 -6.29 -22.66 10.82
CA HIS A 238 -5.40 -23.64 11.41
C HIS A 238 -4.87 -23.19 12.77
N SER A 239 -4.27 -22.01 12.84
CA SER A 239 -3.73 -21.47 14.10
C SER A 239 -3.51 -19.97 14.04
N PHE A 240 -3.57 -19.33 15.21
CA PHE A 240 -3.07 -17.98 15.41
C PHE A 240 -1.55 -18.03 15.58
N ILE A 241 -0.83 -17.15 14.87
CA ILE A 241 0.64 -17.11 14.92
C ILE A 241 1.10 -16.08 15.93
N ARG A 242 0.68 -14.81 15.77
CA ARG A 242 1.08 -13.71 16.65
C ARG A 242 0.22 -12.46 16.47
N GLU A 243 0.22 -11.64 17.50
CA GLU A 243 -0.13 -10.22 17.40
C GLU A 243 1.14 -9.45 17.03
N ARG A 244 1.14 -8.81 15.87
CA ARG A 244 2.26 -8.00 15.41
C ARG A 244 2.20 -6.60 16.03
N ASN A 245 0.99 -6.05 16.13
CA ASN A 245 0.65 -4.84 16.87
C ASN A 245 -0.86 -4.85 17.18
N SER A 246 -1.37 -3.81 17.84
CA SER A 246 -2.77 -3.74 18.30
C SER A 246 -3.84 -3.87 17.21
N THR A 247 -3.49 -3.72 15.93
CA THR A 247 -4.41 -3.82 14.79
C THR A 247 -3.87 -4.71 13.65
N SER A 248 -2.83 -5.52 13.92
CA SER A 248 -2.17 -6.39 12.94
C SER A 248 -1.93 -7.78 13.53
N PHE A 249 -2.49 -8.80 12.91
CA PHE A 249 -2.54 -10.17 13.43
C PHE A 249 -2.14 -11.18 12.35
N SER A 250 -1.21 -12.07 12.67
CA SER A 250 -0.76 -13.13 11.77
C SER A 250 -1.49 -14.44 12.08
N TYR A 251 -2.03 -15.08 11.04
CA TYR A 251 -2.74 -16.36 11.10
C TYR A 251 -2.17 -17.38 10.12
N LEU A 252 -2.41 -18.66 10.40
CA LEU A 252 -2.17 -19.77 9.49
C LEU A 252 -3.51 -20.41 9.11
N PHE A 253 -3.74 -20.58 7.82
CA PHE A 253 -4.92 -21.22 7.23
C PHE A 253 -4.49 -22.44 6.44
N LYS A 254 -5.36 -23.45 6.33
CA LYS A 254 -5.17 -24.61 5.44
C LYS A 254 -5.53 -24.21 4.02
N HIS A 255 -4.73 -24.62 3.04
CA HIS A 255 -5.06 -24.42 1.64
C HIS A 255 -6.36 -25.18 1.28
N PRO A 256 -7.32 -24.54 0.57
CA PRO A 256 -8.63 -25.15 0.29
C PRO A 256 -8.51 -26.43 -0.56
N GLU A 257 -7.54 -26.49 -1.47
CA GLU A 257 -7.31 -27.64 -2.35
C GLU A 257 -6.31 -28.68 -1.81
N ASP A 258 -5.50 -28.34 -0.77
CA ASP A 258 -4.53 -29.27 -0.17
C ASP A 258 -4.31 -28.98 1.31
N ASN A 259 -4.87 -29.86 2.13
CA ASN A 259 -4.79 -29.76 3.58
C ASN A 259 -3.38 -29.94 4.17
N LYS A 260 -2.39 -30.37 3.37
CA LYS A 260 -0.98 -30.42 3.78
C LYS A 260 -0.26 -29.09 3.57
N ARG A 261 -0.86 -28.18 2.80
CA ARG A 261 -0.36 -26.83 2.58
C ARG A 261 -1.05 -25.85 3.50
N THR A 262 -0.31 -24.80 3.82
CA THR A 262 -0.79 -23.71 4.65
C THR A 262 -0.53 -22.37 3.98
N ILE A 263 -1.39 -21.41 4.31
CA ILE A 263 -1.36 -20.05 3.82
C ILE A 263 -1.23 -19.15 5.04
N LYS A 264 -0.22 -18.28 5.03
CA LYS A 264 -0.05 -17.25 6.05
C LYS A 264 -0.85 -16.02 5.64
N ILE A 265 -1.77 -15.61 6.52
CA ILE A 265 -2.60 -14.43 6.31
C ILE A 265 -2.28 -13.41 7.41
N GLU A 266 -1.86 -12.21 7.03
CA GLU A 266 -1.85 -11.06 7.94
C GLU A 266 -3.17 -10.29 7.80
N LEU A 267 -3.91 -10.16 8.90
CA LEU A 267 -5.03 -9.24 9.02
C LEU A 267 -4.51 -7.89 9.53
N MET A 268 -4.69 -6.83 8.76
CA MET A 268 -4.37 -5.45 9.15
C MET A 268 -5.65 -4.61 9.16
N LEU A 269 -5.96 -3.96 10.27
CA LEU A 269 -7.12 -3.09 10.41
C LEU A 269 -6.69 -1.63 10.58
N PHE A 270 -7.36 -0.73 9.86
CA PHE A 270 -7.13 0.71 9.92
C PHE A 270 -8.44 1.45 10.21
N ASP A 271 -8.39 2.45 11.09
CA ASP A 271 -9.54 3.27 11.49
C ASP A 271 -9.58 4.60 10.75
N PHE A 272 -10.54 4.72 9.83
CA PHE A 272 -10.81 5.85 8.96
C PHE A 272 -12.12 6.56 9.33
N THR A 273 -12.67 6.28 10.52
CA THR A 273 -13.86 6.95 11.06
C THR A 273 -13.60 8.44 11.37
#